data_AF-A0A7C5Q3S6-F1
#
_entry.id   AF-A0A7C5Q3S6-F1
#
_cell.length_a   1.000
_cell.length_b   1.000
_cell.length_c   1.000
_cell.angle_alpha   90.00
_cell.angle_beta   90.00
_cell.angle_gamma   90.00
#
_symmetry.space_group_name_H-M   'P 1'
#
loop_
_entity.id
_entity.type
_entity.pdbx_description
1 polymer ?
#
loop_
_entity_poly.entity_id
_entity_poly.type
_entity_poly.pdbx_seq_one_letter_code
_entity_poly.pdbx_strand_id
1 'polypeptide(L)' 'MRRVLSFLIILLAASLASAKDPFSNKEDAVGYIVIDRGGSSEKFIVVESKEGKVKLIKTGYEPDKVLKQGGKRR' A
#
# COMPACT_ATOMS: atom_id res chain seq x y z
N MET A 1 14.37 26.58 23.55
CA MET A 1 13.01 26.09 23.23
C MET A 1 12.68 26.09 21.73
N ARG A 2 12.92 27.19 20.98
CA ARG A 2 12.63 27.24 19.52
C ARG A 2 13.28 26.12 18.68
N ARG A 3 14.54 25.77 18.95
CA ARG A 3 15.27 24.70 18.22
C ARG A 3 14.70 23.29 18.45
N VAL A 4 14.19 23.02 19.66
CA VAL A 4 13.58 21.71 20.01
C VAL A 4 12.24 21.55 19.31
N LEU A 5 11.45 22.62 19.24
CA LEU A 5 10.18 22.64 18.52
C LEU A 5 10.38 22.40 17.02
N SER A 6 11.40 23.03 16.41
CA SER A 6 11.77 22.79 15.01
C SER A 6 12.17 21.33 14.76
N PHE A 7 12.96 20.74 15.66
CA PHE A 7 13.35 19.33 15.58
C PHE A 7 12.14 18.39 15.68
N LEU A 8 11.19 18.68 16.56
CA LEU A 8 9.97 17.87 16.73
C LEU A 8 9.08 17.92 15.48
N ILE A 9 8.98 19.09 14.84
CA ILE A 9 8.21 19.26 13.59
C ILE A 9 8.86 18.47 12.44
N ILE A 10 10.19 18.48 12.34
CA ILE A 10 10.92 17.70 11.31
C ILE A 10 10.72 16.20 11.53
N LEU A 11 10.78 15.74 12.79
CA LEU A 11 10.59 14.33 13.12
C LEU A 11 9.16 13.85 12.81
N LEU A 12 8.15 14.70 13.06
CA LEU A 12 6.76 14.43 12.74
C LEU A 12 6.48 14.44 11.22
N ALA A 13 7.15 15.31 10.47
CA ALA A 13 7.05 15.31 9.02
C ALA A 13 7.68 14.06 8.37
N ALA A 14 8.80 13.57 8.93
CA ALA A 14 9.48 12.38 8.43
C ALA A 14 8.67 11.09 8.62
N SER A 15 7.86 10.98 9.69
CA SER A 15 7.03 9.79 9.92
C SER A 15 5.87 9.67 8.92
N LEU A 16 5.36 10.78 8.39
CA LEU A 16 4.29 10.80 7.39
C LEU A 16 4.75 10.37 5.99
N ALA A 17 6.05 10.44 5.70
CA ALA A 17 6.60 10.09 4.39
C ALA A 17 6.70 8.57 4.13
N SER A 18 6.38 7.73 5.11
CA SER A 18 6.49 6.26 4.99
C SER A 18 5.27 5.57 4.35
N ALA A 19 4.46 6.29 3.57
CA ALA A 19 3.44 5.67 2.73
C ALA A 19 4.10 5.06 1.48
N LYS A 20 4.66 3.85 1.63
CA LYS A 20 5.25 3.11 0.52
C LYS A 20 4.17 2.79 -0.52
N ASP A 21 4.36 3.28 -1.74
CA ASP A 21 3.46 2.97 -2.86
C ASP A 21 3.41 1.44 -3.06
N PRO A 22 2.22 0.82 -3.04
CA PRO A 22 2.09 -0.62 -3.23
C PRO A 22 2.55 -1.10 -4.63
N PHE A 23 2.79 -0.20 -5.59
CA PHE A 23 3.14 -0.49 -6.98
C PHE A 23 4.51 0.04 -7.40
N SER A 24 5.51 -0.09 -6.52
CA SER A 24 6.86 0.44 -6.74
C SER A 24 7.58 -0.08 -8.00
N ASN A 25 7.14 -1.18 -8.65
CA ASN A 25 7.94 -1.89 -9.67
C ASN A 25 7.19 -2.28 -10.95
N LYS A 26 6.20 -1.49 -11.41
CA LYS A 26 5.34 -1.86 -12.56
C LYS A 26 4.69 -3.24 -12.35
N GLU A 27 4.38 -3.54 -11.09
CA GLU A 27 3.63 -4.72 -10.69
C GLU A 27 2.15 -4.44 -10.96
N ASP A 28 1.45 -5.40 -11.54
CA ASP A 28 0.02 -5.25 -11.81
C ASP A 28 -0.77 -5.84 -10.64
N ALA A 29 -1.75 -5.08 -10.13
CA ALA A 29 -2.73 -5.62 -9.19
C ALA A 29 -3.60 -6.64 -9.93
N VAL A 30 -3.42 -7.91 -9.59
CA VAL A 30 -4.19 -9.02 -10.16
C VAL A 30 -5.30 -9.50 -9.24
N GLY A 31 -5.29 -9.09 -7.97
CA GLY A 31 -6.31 -9.49 -7.01
C GLY A 31 -6.25 -8.73 -5.69
N TYR A 32 -7.24 -9.01 -4.85
CA TYR A 32 -7.39 -8.41 -3.53
C TYR A 32 -7.92 -9.47 -2.56
N ILE A 33 -7.35 -9.54 -1.36
CA ILE A 33 -7.73 -10.52 -0.34
C ILE A 33 -8.11 -9.78 0.94
N VAL A 34 -9.22 -10.19 1.53
CA VAL A 34 -9.61 -9.83 2.89
C VAL A 34 -9.57 -11.07 3.75
N ILE A 35 -8.83 -11.02 4.84
CA ILE A 35 -8.79 -12.08 5.85
C ILE A 35 -9.49 -11.55 7.09
N ASP A 36 -10.66 -12.10 7.42
CA ASP A 36 -11.36 -11.79 8.66
C ASP A 36 -10.88 -12.71 9.79
N ARG A 37 -10.51 -12.12 10.93
CA ARG A 37 -10.10 -12.81 12.15
C ARG A 37 -10.99 -12.42 13.32
N GLY A 38 -12.30 -12.59 13.16
CA GLY A 38 -13.27 -12.47 14.25
C GLY A 38 -13.31 -11.07 14.85
N GLY A 39 -13.43 -10.05 14.00
CA GLY A 39 -13.55 -8.64 14.41
C GLY A 39 -12.40 -7.74 13.98
N SER A 40 -11.36 -8.31 13.36
CA SER A 40 -10.30 -7.57 12.67
C SER A 40 -10.12 -8.12 11.26
N SER A 41 -10.28 -7.25 10.26
CA SER A 41 -10.07 -7.59 8.85
C SER A 41 -8.69 -7.11 8.39
N GLU A 42 -7.85 -8.01 7.92
CA GLU A 42 -6.60 -7.67 7.25
C GLU A 42 -6.80 -7.66 5.74
N LYS A 43 -6.31 -6.60 5.09
CA LYS A 43 -6.46 -6.36 3.66
C LYS A 43 -5.12 -6.53 2.96
N PHE A 44 -5.11 -7.24 1.84
CA PHE A 44 -3.92 -7.48 1.02
C PHE A 44 -4.22 -7.26 -0.46
N ILE A 45 -3.23 -6.72 -1.18
CA ILE A 45 -3.22 -6.66 -2.64
C ILE A 45 -2.38 -7.84 -3.13
N VAL A 46 -2.91 -8.56 -4.11
CA VAL A 46 -2.16 -9.57 -4.85
C VAL A 46 -1.53 -8.88 -6.06
N VAL A 47 -0.21 -8.90 -6.11
CA VAL A 47 0.55 -8.32 -7.22
C VAL A 47 1.30 -9.40 -7.97
N GLU A 48 1.29 -9.32 -9.30
CA GLU A 48 2.12 -10.13 -10.18
C GLU A 48 3.28 -9.26 -10.70
N SER A 49 4.51 -9.76 -10.52
CA SER A 49 5.68 -9.14 -11.12
C SER A 49 5.83 -9.58 -12.58
N LYS A 50 6.57 -8.81 -13.37
CA LYS A 50 6.90 -9.18 -14.76
C LYS A 50 7.65 -10.50 -14.92
N GLU A 51 8.22 -11.03 -13.84
CA GLU A 51 8.87 -12.35 -13.80
C GLU A 51 7.88 -13.49 -13.50
N GLY A 52 6.58 -13.20 -13.42
CA GLY A 52 5.53 -14.17 -13.07
C GLY A 52 5.49 -14.53 -11.58
N LYS A 53 6.16 -13.76 -10.72
CA LYS A 53 6.15 -13.99 -9.26
C LYS A 53 4.96 -13.28 -8.64
N VAL A 54 4.22 -14.00 -7.81
CA VAL A 54 3.07 -13.47 -7.06
C VAL A 54 3.51 -13.07 -5.65
N LYS A 55 3.08 -11.89 -5.19
CA LYS A 55 3.31 -11.41 -3.82
C LYS A 55 2.02 -10.85 -3.21
N LEU A 56 1.96 -10.89 -1.88
CA LEU A 56 0.92 -10.28 -1.08
C LEU A 56 1.46 -9.03 -0.39
N ILE A 57 0.80 -7.90 -0.58
CA ILE A 57 1.16 -6.63 0.06
C ILE A 57 0.03 -6.22 0.99
N LYS A 58 0.31 -6.12 2.30
CA LYS A 58 -0.67 -5.61 3.27
C LYS A 58 -1.00 -4.16 2.92
N THR A 59 -2.29 -3.83 2.88
CA THR A 59 -2.77 -2.55 2.38
C THR A 59 -3.83 -1.94 3.29
N GLY A 60 -3.91 -0.60 3.28
CA GLY A 60 -5.05 0.14 3.81
C GLY A 60 -6.05 0.57 2.73
N TYR A 61 -5.77 0.28 1.45
CA TYR A 61 -6.62 0.69 0.33
C TYR A 61 -7.82 -0.24 0.15
N GLU A 62 -8.94 0.34 -0.28
CA GLU A 62 -10.14 -0.41 -0.67
C GLU A 62 -9.98 -1.03 -2.06
N PRO A 63 -10.64 -2.17 -2.35
CA PRO A 63 -10.49 -2.90 -3.61
C PRO A 63 -10.70 -2.03 -4.85
N ASP A 64 -11.68 -1.13 -4.83
CA ASP A 64 -12.04 -0.26 -5.95
C ASP A 64 -10.94 0.76 -6.30
N LYS A 65 -10.06 1.08 -5.35
CA LYS A 65 -8.91 1.98 -5.59
C LYS A 65 -7.73 1.27 -6.22
N VAL A 66 -7.62 -0.04 -6.01
CA VAL A 66 -6.46 -0.84 -6.44
C VAL A 66 -6.74 -1.64 -7.71
N LEU A 67 -7.96 -2.18 -7.86
CA LEU A 67 -8.32 -3.03 -8.99
C LEU A 67 -8.70 -2.24 -10.26
N LYS A 68 -8.93 -0.92 -10.16
CA LYS A 68 -9.21 -0.07 -11.34
C LYS A 68 -8.02 0.05 -12.31
N GLN A 69 -6.80 -0.28 -11.88
CA GLN A 69 -5.61 -0.28 -12.74
C GLN A 69 -5.52 -1.51 -13.66
N GLY A 70 -6.18 -2.62 -13.35
CA GLY A 70 -6.15 -3.86 -14.16
C GLY A 70 -7.15 -3.92 -15.32
N GLY A 71 -7.89 -2.83 -15.58
CA GLY A 71 -9.06 -2.83 -16.47
C GLY A 71 -8.93 -2.07 -17.78
N LYS A 72 -7.73 -1.67 -18.23
CA LYS A 72 -7.59 -1.22 -19.63
C LYS A 72 -7.60 -2.45 -20.54
N ARG A 73 -8.82 -2.87 -20.93
CA ARG A 73 -9.02 -3.60 -22.18
C ARG A 73 -8.37 -2.76 -23.27
N ARG A 74 -7.25 -3.25 -23.82
CA ARG A 74 -6.72 -2.77 -25.10
C ARG A 74 -7.76 -3.03 -26.19
#